data_AF-A0A4Q3Z6M9-F1
#
_entry.id   AF-A0A4Q3Z6M9-F1
#
_cell.length_a   1.000
_cell.length_b   1.000
_cell.length_c   1.000
_cell.angle_alpha   90.00
_cell.angle_beta   90.00
_cell.angle_gamma   90.00
#
_symmetry.space_group_name_H-M   'P 1'
#
loop_
_entity.id
_entity.type
_entity.pdbx_description
1 polymer ?
#
loop_
_entity_poly.entity_id
_entity_poly.type
_entity_poly.pdbx_seq_one_letter_code
_entity_poly.pdbx_strand_id
1 'polypeptide(L)'
;MSHPGGCGPGRACASLAWILALGIALPAPAQSTDPEDWTEKKCRLCRSAVADALRLLGRDGIRDVFLDRNDAFIAGGCKEQVFICAETDEETELANLLTVMTMNEGIASTFVPFGCRE
;
A
#
# COMPACT_ATOMS: atom_id res chain seq x y z
N MET A 1 -11.37 -43.31 38.64
CA MET A 1 -12.08 -44.59 38.82
C MET A 1 -13.57 -44.33 38.63
N SER A 2 -14.13 -44.92 37.57
CA SER A 2 -15.50 -45.40 37.36
C SER A 2 -16.74 -44.47 37.48
N HIS A 3 -17.34 -44.16 36.31
CA HIS A 3 -18.71 -44.45 35.80
C HIS A 3 -19.96 -44.31 36.71
N PRO A 4 -21.12 -43.86 36.18
CA PRO A 4 -21.90 -44.53 35.11
C PRO A 4 -22.53 -43.57 34.06
N GLY A 5 -23.14 -44.00 32.95
CA GLY A 5 -23.68 -45.31 32.64
C GLY A 5 -23.83 -45.58 31.14
N GLY A 6 -23.98 -46.87 30.84
CA GLY A 6 -24.15 -47.40 29.51
C GLY A 6 -25.59 -47.32 29.00
N CYS A 7 -25.71 -47.31 27.68
CA CYS A 7 -26.95 -47.61 26.96
C CYS A 7 -26.94 -49.10 26.59
N GLY A 8 -28.11 -49.74 26.74
CA GLY A 8 -28.32 -51.18 26.68
C GLY A 8 -28.44 -51.78 25.27
N PRO A 9 -28.81 -53.07 25.21
CA PRO A 9 -28.60 -53.94 24.07
C PRO A 9 -29.72 -53.76 23.04
N GLY A 10 -29.34 -53.47 21.80
CA GLY A 10 -30.29 -53.44 20.70
C GLY A 10 -30.07 -52.28 19.77
N ARG A 11 -28.90 -52.22 19.13
CA ARG A 11 -28.73 -52.02 17.68
C ARG A 11 -27.23 -51.89 17.38
N ALA A 12 -26.83 -52.62 16.36
CA ALA A 12 -25.47 -53.07 16.10
C ALA A 12 -24.45 -51.95 15.87
N CYS A 13 -23.22 -52.19 16.35
CA CYS A 13 -22.01 -51.62 15.78
C CYS A 13 -21.91 -51.97 14.29
N ALA A 14 -22.04 -50.98 13.43
CA ALA A 14 -21.52 -50.96 12.07
C ALA A 14 -21.56 -49.51 11.61
N SER A 15 -20.56 -48.88 11.01
CA SER A 15 -19.18 -49.19 10.67
C SER A 15 -18.56 -47.81 10.39
N LEU A 16 -17.23 -47.70 10.46
CA LEU A 16 -16.51 -46.47 10.12
C LEU A 16 -16.93 -45.92 8.76
N ALA A 17 -17.33 -44.66 8.71
CA ALA A 17 -17.28 -43.85 7.51
C ALA A 17 -16.77 -42.46 7.90
N TRP A 18 -15.45 -42.35 8.09
CA TRP A 18 -14.77 -41.06 7.98
C TRP A 18 -14.95 -40.59 6.52
N ILE A 19 -16.01 -39.84 6.26
CA ILE A 19 -16.17 -39.13 5.00
C ILE A 19 -15.10 -38.03 5.04
N LEU A 20 -14.00 -38.29 4.33
CA LEU A 20 -13.02 -37.30 3.94
C LEU A 20 -13.76 -36.29 3.06
N ALA A 21 -14.29 -35.23 3.67
CA ALA A 21 -14.81 -34.07 2.95
C ALA A 21 -13.61 -33.39 2.28
N LEU A 22 -13.26 -33.90 1.10
CA LEU A 22 -12.34 -33.25 0.18
C LEU A 22 -13.07 -31.99 -0.31
N GLY A 23 -12.95 -30.91 0.47
CA GLY A 23 -13.47 -29.61 0.13
C GLY A 23 -12.87 -29.19 -1.21
N ILE A 24 -13.69 -29.17 -2.24
CA ILE A 24 -13.35 -28.60 -3.54
C ILE A 24 -13.12 -27.12 -3.27
N ALA A 25 -11.85 -26.72 -3.11
CA ALA A 25 -11.47 -25.33 -3.07
C ALA A 25 -11.78 -24.75 -4.46
N LEU A 26 -12.96 -24.14 -4.61
CA LEU A 26 -13.24 -23.32 -5.78
C LEU A 26 -12.16 -22.22 -5.83
N PRO A 27 -11.47 -22.01 -6.95
CA PRO A 27 -10.58 -20.89 -7.08
C PRO A 27 -11.40 -19.62 -6.91
N ALA A 28 -11.17 -18.90 -5.80
CA ALA A 28 -11.67 -17.54 -5.65
C ALA A 28 -11.13 -16.71 -6.82
N PRO A 29 -11.91 -15.79 -7.41
CA PRO A 29 -11.39 -14.92 -8.44
C PRO A 29 -10.21 -14.14 -7.85
N ALA A 30 -9.02 -14.35 -8.42
CA ALA A 30 -7.89 -13.51 -8.13
C ALA A 30 -8.26 -12.08 -8.55
N GLN A 31 -8.31 -11.15 -7.59
CA GLN A 31 -8.51 -9.73 -7.89
C GLN A 31 -7.24 -9.24 -8.59
N SER A 32 -7.21 -9.34 -9.92
CA SER A 32 -6.19 -8.68 -10.73
C SER A 32 -6.39 -7.18 -10.58
N THR A 33 -5.57 -6.54 -9.75
CA THR A 33 -5.53 -5.08 -9.66
C THR A 33 -5.00 -4.57 -10.98
N ASP A 34 -5.77 -3.76 -11.71
CA ASP A 34 -5.32 -3.17 -12.97
C ASP A 34 -4.07 -2.30 -12.67
N PRO A 35 -2.95 -2.48 -13.37
CA PRO A 35 -1.79 -1.59 -13.26
C PRO A 35 -2.13 -0.10 -13.42
N GLU A 36 -3.17 0.22 -14.21
CA GLU A 36 -3.67 1.59 -14.38
C GLU A 36 -4.30 2.11 -13.07
N ASP A 37 -5.20 1.33 -12.46
CA ASP A 37 -5.85 1.66 -11.18
C ASP A 37 -4.82 1.87 -10.06
N TRP A 38 -3.77 1.04 -10.03
CA TRP A 38 -2.71 1.14 -9.04
C TRP A 38 -1.87 2.41 -9.22
N THR A 39 -1.55 2.78 -10.47
CA THR A 39 -0.83 4.01 -10.79
C THR A 39 -1.63 5.25 -10.38
N GLU A 40 -2.93 5.24 -10.69
CA GLU A 40 -3.83 6.33 -10.31
C GLU A 40 -3.94 6.47 -8.78
N LYS A 41 -4.07 5.34 -8.07
CA LYS A 41 -4.09 5.31 -6.60
C LYS A 41 -2.82 5.91 -6.01
N LYS A 42 -1.64 5.53 -6.52
CA LYS A 42 -0.36 6.10 -6.08
C LYS A 42 -0.31 7.62 -6.28
N CYS A 43 -0.78 8.10 -7.42
CA CYS A 43 -0.75 9.54 -7.70
C CYS A 43 -1.69 10.34 -6.80
N ARG A 44 -2.87 9.80 -6.46
CA ARG A 44 -3.77 10.43 -5.46
C ARG A 44 -3.12 10.51 -4.08
N LEU A 45 -2.48 9.43 -3.63
CA LEU A 45 -1.78 9.39 -2.34
C LEU A 45 -0.59 10.36 -2.31
N CYS A 46 0.18 10.44 -3.39
CA CYS A 46 1.26 11.41 -3.55
C CYS A 46 0.76 12.86 -3.44
N ARG A 47 -0.32 13.18 -4.15
CA ARG A 47 -0.94 14.52 -4.10
C ARG A 47 -1.38 14.90 -2.69
N SER A 48 -2.00 13.96 -1.95
CA SER A 48 -2.35 14.19 -0.55
C SER A 48 -1.10 14.44 0.29
N ALA A 49 -0.07 13.60 0.15
CA ALA A 49 1.17 13.73 0.91
C ALA A 49 1.84 15.09 0.67
N VAL A 50 1.90 15.59 -0.57
CA VAL A 50 2.43 16.95 -0.88
C VAL A 50 1.61 18.03 -0.19
N ALA A 51 0.28 17.98 -0.28
CA ALA A 51 -0.57 18.98 0.37
C ALA A 51 -0.45 18.94 1.90
N ASP A 52 -0.35 17.74 2.48
CA ASP A 52 -0.21 17.54 3.92
C ASP A 52 1.17 18.00 4.43
N ALA A 53 2.25 17.64 3.73
CA ALA A 53 3.60 18.04 4.09
C ALA A 53 3.80 19.56 4.04
N LEU A 54 3.28 20.24 3.00
CA LEU A 54 3.35 21.70 2.89
C LEU A 54 2.52 22.42 3.96
N ARG A 55 1.46 21.79 4.47
CA ARG A 55 0.69 22.34 5.60
C ARG A 55 1.46 22.22 6.91
N LEU A 56 2.30 21.20 7.07
CA LEU A 56 3.10 20.95 8.26
C LEU A 56 4.37 21.81 8.30
N LEU A 57 5.11 21.86 7.19
CA LEU A 57 6.41 22.55 7.11
C LEU A 57 6.29 24.02 6.69
N GLY A 58 5.23 24.38 5.96
CA GLY A 58 5.14 25.68 5.29
C GLY A 58 5.86 25.69 3.94
N ARG A 59 6.06 26.89 3.39
CA ARG A 59 6.72 27.11 2.09
C ARG A 59 7.97 27.99 2.20
N ASP A 60 8.26 28.51 3.38
CA ASP A 60 9.43 29.38 3.60
C ASP A 60 10.72 28.58 3.33
N GLY A 61 11.66 29.17 2.58
CA GLY A 61 12.91 28.49 2.21
C GLY A 61 12.79 27.45 1.08
N ILE A 62 11.58 27.17 0.59
CA ILE A 62 11.34 26.27 -0.55
C ILE A 62 11.27 27.08 -1.83
N ARG A 63 12.06 26.73 -2.85
CA ARG A 63 12.04 27.47 -4.12
C ARG A 63 10.78 27.12 -4.91
N ASP A 64 10.24 28.09 -5.64
CA ASP A 64 9.10 27.90 -6.53
C ASP A 64 9.36 26.81 -7.56
N VAL A 65 10.58 26.72 -8.11
CA VAL A 65 10.96 25.67 -9.06
C VAL A 65 10.82 24.25 -8.47
N PHE A 66 11.08 24.06 -7.19
CA PHE A 66 10.90 22.76 -6.55
C PHE A 66 9.42 22.41 -6.42
N LEU A 67 8.60 23.38 -6.02
CA LEU A 67 7.15 23.23 -5.87
C LEU A 67 6.48 22.97 -7.23
N ASP A 68 6.82 23.77 -8.24
CA ASP A 68 6.32 23.64 -9.61
C ASP A 68 6.64 22.27 -10.21
N ARG A 69 7.83 21.72 -9.92
CA ARG A 69 8.19 20.38 -10.40
C ARG A 69 7.41 19.27 -9.71
N ASN A 70 7.08 19.41 -8.43
CA ASN A 70 6.17 18.48 -7.74
C ASN A 70 4.76 18.58 -8.34
N ASP A 71 4.27 19.79 -8.55
CA ASP A 71 2.96 20.03 -9.17
C ASP A 71 2.89 19.48 -10.60
N ALA A 72 3.95 19.67 -11.40
CA ALA A 72 4.03 19.12 -12.76
C ALA A 72 4.03 17.58 -12.77
N PHE A 73 4.80 16.94 -11.89
CA PHE A 73 4.81 15.48 -11.74
C PHE A 73 3.40 14.95 -11.41
N ILE A 74 2.73 15.60 -10.46
CA ILE A 74 1.37 15.26 -10.03
C ILE A 74 0.34 15.52 -11.15
N ALA A 75 0.45 16.62 -11.88
CA ALA A 75 -0.42 16.96 -13.00
C ALA A 75 -0.25 16.01 -14.19
N GLY A 76 0.97 15.49 -14.40
CA GLY A 76 1.28 14.43 -15.36
C GLY A 76 0.81 13.03 -14.96
N GLY A 77 0.08 12.90 -13.84
CA GLY A 77 -0.44 11.62 -13.36
C GLY A 77 0.62 10.73 -12.72
N CYS A 78 1.75 11.30 -12.30
CA CYS A 78 2.83 10.58 -11.62
C CYS A 78 3.42 9.41 -12.44
N LYS A 79 3.42 9.53 -13.78
CA LYS A 79 3.83 8.48 -14.72
C LYS A 79 5.28 8.60 -15.17
N GLU A 80 5.80 9.82 -15.23
CA GLU A 80 7.13 10.10 -15.76
C GLU A 80 8.22 9.74 -14.72
N GLN A 81 9.30 9.13 -15.19
CA GLN A 81 10.51 8.99 -14.37
C GLN A 81 11.30 10.30 -14.42
N VAL A 82 11.01 11.17 -13.46
CA VAL A 82 11.69 12.46 -13.28
C VAL A 82 12.50 12.47 -11.99
N PHE A 83 13.52 13.32 -11.96
CA PHE A 83 14.35 13.58 -10.78
C PHE A 83 14.18 15.03 -10.36
N ILE A 84 13.58 15.24 -9.19
CA ILE A 84 13.42 16.52 -8.50
C ILE A 84 14.52 16.59 -7.45
N CYS A 85 15.51 17.46 -7.71
CA CYS A 85 16.63 17.67 -6.82
C CYS A 85 16.26 18.75 -5.79
N ALA A 86 16.43 18.43 -4.52
CA ALA A 86 16.39 19.41 -3.43
C ALA A 86 17.74 20.12 -3.35
N GLU A 87 17.74 21.45 -3.28
CA GLU A 87 18.95 22.27 -3.18
C GLU A 87 18.99 23.15 -1.92
N THR A 88 17.86 23.28 -1.20
CA THR A 88 17.81 23.93 0.12
C THR A 88 17.59 22.91 1.23
N ASP A 89 17.87 23.32 2.46
CA ASP A 89 17.65 22.48 3.65
C ASP A 89 16.14 22.21 3.82
N GLU A 90 15.30 23.21 3.56
CA GLU A 90 13.84 23.10 3.63
C GLU A 90 13.27 22.18 2.52
N GLU A 91 13.84 22.23 1.31
CA GLU A 91 13.50 21.28 0.24
C GLU A 91 13.90 19.85 0.60
N THR A 92 15.04 19.69 1.27
CA THR A 92 15.53 18.39 1.73
C THR A 92 14.62 17.84 2.82
N GLU A 93 14.20 18.67 3.76
CA GLU A 93 13.23 18.30 4.80
C GLU A 93 11.89 17.88 4.18
N LEU A 94 11.38 18.65 3.22
CA LEU A 94 10.16 18.30 2.49
C LEU A 94 10.29 16.97 1.74
N ALA A 95 11.38 16.75 1.00
CA ALA A 95 11.62 15.51 0.27
C ALA A 95 11.70 14.29 1.21
N ASN A 96 12.37 14.44 2.35
CA ASN A 96 12.46 13.39 3.37
C ASN A 96 11.10 13.08 3.99
N LEU A 97 10.33 14.11 4.37
CA LEU A 97 9.00 13.94 4.92
C LEU A 97 8.07 13.23 3.92
N LEU A 98 8.08 13.66 2.65
CA LEU A 98 7.28 13.03 1.60
C LEU A 98 7.66 11.57 1.38
N THR A 99 8.96 11.25 1.45
CA THR A 99 9.43 9.87 1.40
C THR A 99 8.82 9.05 2.53
N VAL A 100 8.85 9.53 3.78
CA VAL A 100 8.26 8.82 4.94
C VAL A 100 6.73 8.72 4.83
N MET A 101 6.05 9.79 4.43
CA MET A 101 4.58 9.78 4.30
C MET A 101 4.11 8.79 3.24
N THR A 102 4.78 8.75 2.10
CA THR A 102 4.46 7.81 1.02
C THR A 102 4.84 6.35 1.37
N MET A 103 5.85 6.15 2.23
CA MET A 103 6.12 4.85 2.86
C MET A 103 4.96 4.38 3.73
N ASN A 104 4.41 5.25 4.56
CA ASN A 104 3.29 4.92 5.45
C ASN A 104 2.01 4.60 4.66
N GLU A 105 1.80 5.23 3.50
CA GLU A 105 0.68 4.94 2.59
C GLU A 105 0.88 3.66 1.75
N GLY A 106 2.01 2.96 1.90
CA GLY A 106 2.30 1.74 1.18
C GLY A 106 2.59 1.94 -0.31
N ILE A 107 2.96 3.16 -0.72
CA ILE A 107 3.36 3.50 -2.10
C ILE A 107 4.85 3.80 -2.24
N ALA A 108 5.64 3.50 -1.20
CA ALA A 108 7.08 3.66 -1.25
C ALA A 108 7.77 2.62 -2.12
N SER A 109 8.36 3.12 -3.19
CA SER A 109 9.32 2.46 -4.05
C SER A 109 10.04 3.56 -4.85
N THR A 110 10.55 3.28 -6.04
CA THR A 110 11.04 4.26 -7.03
C THR A 110 9.97 5.23 -7.54
N PHE A 111 8.85 5.35 -6.83
CA PHE A 111 7.70 6.14 -7.22
C PHE A 111 7.88 7.62 -6.88
N VAL A 112 8.47 7.96 -5.74
CA VAL A 112 8.73 9.37 -5.40
C VAL A 112 9.88 9.90 -6.26
N PRO A 113 9.74 11.11 -6.86
CA PRO A 113 10.65 11.58 -7.89
C PRO A 113 11.92 12.25 -7.31
N PHE A 114 12.30 12.00 -6.06
CA PHE A 114 13.38 12.75 -5.42
C PHE A 114 14.76 12.18 -5.76
N GLY A 115 15.65 13.03 -6.24
CA GLY A 115 17.02 12.68 -6.57
C GLY A 115 17.70 13.78 -7.38
N CYS A 116 19.02 13.85 -7.25
CA CYS A 116 19.85 14.78 -8.02
C CYS A 116 20.64 13.99 -9.05
N ARG A 117 20.67 14.51 -10.29
CA ARG A 117 21.62 14.03 -11.29
C ARG A 117 22.95 14.73 -11.03
N GLU A 118 24.01 13.94 -10.95
CA GLU A 118 25.40 14.41 -10.88
C GLU A 118 25.80 15.29 -12.06
#